data_AF-A0A7V4KFA6-F1
#
_entry.id   AF-A0A7V4KFA6-F1
#
_cell.length_a   1.000
_cell.length_b   1.000
_cell.length_c   1.000
_cell.angle_alpha   90.00
_cell.angle_beta   90.00
_cell.angle_gamma   90.00
#
_symmetry.space_group_name_H-M   'P 1'
#
loop_
_entity.id
_entity.type
_entity.pdbx_description
1 polymer ?
#
loop_
_entity_poly.entity_id
_entity_poly.type
_entity_poly.pdbx_seq_one_letter_code
_entity_poly.pdbx_strand_id
1 'polypeptide(L)'
;EAGILGLEPSDRVIVTGGHGKEPGKVIVKFDRLAFETTRLPGRYHGTGCAFSSLFAGHLSFGYSPEEAIMASLELLHKVLEKSNEQVQPEMLARDWMKFDVLDSLNGVKEMLLAVGEKTVPEVGQNVSYALPWSKDEFEVAKFPGRIRLKEGKPVFVSDASFADHSHTARMALVAKSFSPHIRCVTNVRYCPEYIDNAIKSGLTVFKYDRNSEPEHIKNVDGKSMEWMIQQAFRAFGKIPDVIYDEGFWGKEAMIRVFGRNPKEVMEKIKKIVGIL
;
A
#
# COMPACT_ATOMS: atom_id res chain seq x y z
N GLU A 1 -1.84 -39.07 -4.42
CA GLU A 1 -2.17 -38.59 -5.79
C GLU A 1 -1.23 -39.15 -6.84
N ALA A 2 0.07 -38.84 -6.86
CA ALA A 2 1.01 -39.39 -7.85
C ALA A 2 0.94 -40.93 -7.98
N GLY A 3 0.95 -41.65 -6.86
CA GLY A 3 0.80 -43.12 -6.87
C GLY A 3 -0.57 -43.62 -7.34
N ILE A 4 -1.64 -42.83 -7.20
CA ILE A 4 -2.98 -43.17 -7.75
C ILE A 4 -2.97 -42.99 -9.28
N LEU A 5 -2.20 -42.01 -9.76
CA LEU A 5 -2.07 -41.69 -11.17
C LEU A 5 -0.99 -42.51 -11.89
N GLY A 6 -0.29 -43.42 -11.19
CA GLY A 6 0.82 -44.20 -11.74
C GLY A 6 2.02 -43.34 -12.18
N LEU A 7 2.19 -42.16 -11.59
CA LEU A 7 3.27 -41.24 -11.89
C LEU A 7 4.47 -41.50 -10.99
N GLU A 8 5.61 -41.75 -11.61
CA GLU A 8 6.90 -41.90 -10.94
C GLU A 8 7.81 -40.69 -11.22
N PRO A 9 8.72 -40.34 -10.29
CA PRO A 9 9.74 -39.33 -10.53
C PRO A 9 10.59 -39.66 -11.77
N SER A 10 10.87 -38.66 -12.61
CA SER A 10 11.69 -38.79 -13.82
C SER A 10 12.32 -37.44 -14.19
N ASP A 11 13.05 -37.39 -15.31
CA ASP A 11 13.57 -36.15 -15.91
C ASP A 11 12.46 -35.16 -16.35
N ARG A 12 11.19 -35.60 -16.36
CA ARG A 12 10.01 -34.80 -16.77
C ARG A 12 8.95 -34.67 -15.69
N VAL A 13 9.10 -35.39 -14.58
CA VAL A 13 8.08 -35.46 -13.53
C VAL A 13 8.74 -35.25 -12.17
N ILE A 14 8.30 -34.19 -11.48
CA ILE A 14 8.63 -33.94 -10.08
C ILE A 14 7.48 -34.45 -9.21
N VAL A 15 7.81 -35.26 -8.21
CA VAL A 15 6.83 -35.76 -7.23
C VAL A 15 7.14 -35.17 -5.86
N THR A 16 6.22 -34.38 -5.33
CA THR A 16 6.33 -33.80 -3.97
C THR A 16 5.51 -34.61 -2.96
N GLY A 17 6.04 -34.79 -1.76
CA GLY A 17 5.39 -35.51 -0.66
C GLY A 17 5.82 -34.99 0.71
N GLY A 18 5.15 -35.47 1.77
CA GLY A 18 5.39 -35.01 3.14
C GLY A 18 4.34 -35.45 4.17
N HIS A 19 3.50 -36.43 3.80
CA HIS A 19 2.55 -37.12 4.68
C HIS A 19 3.07 -38.52 5.10
N GLY A 20 4.38 -38.73 5.01
CA GLY A 20 5.04 -40.00 5.34
C GLY A 20 5.40 -40.15 6.82
N LYS A 21 6.13 -41.23 7.15
CA LYS A 21 6.48 -41.65 8.53
C LYS A 21 7.35 -40.66 9.33
N GLU A 22 7.97 -39.69 8.67
CA GLU A 22 8.78 -38.63 9.33
C GLU A 22 7.96 -37.34 9.43
N PRO A 23 7.33 -37.07 10.59
CA PRO A 23 6.65 -35.80 10.80
C PRO A 23 7.66 -34.65 10.69
N GLY A 24 7.31 -33.61 9.92
CA GLY A 24 8.10 -32.37 9.85
C GLY A 24 8.99 -32.18 8.63
N LYS A 25 8.94 -33.05 7.61
CA LYS A 25 9.67 -32.86 6.35
C LYS A 25 8.77 -32.82 5.12
N VAL A 26 9.21 -32.09 4.11
CA VAL A 26 8.72 -32.14 2.73
C VAL A 26 9.81 -32.75 1.88
N ILE A 27 9.47 -33.77 1.09
CA ILE A 27 10.38 -34.48 0.18
C ILE A 27 9.95 -34.17 -1.25
N VAL A 28 10.89 -33.74 -2.07
CA VAL A 28 10.71 -33.55 -3.51
C VAL A 28 11.59 -34.55 -4.24
N LYS A 29 11.00 -35.35 -5.12
CA LYS A 29 11.71 -36.36 -5.91
C LYS A 29 11.75 -35.96 -7.38
N PHE A 30 12.90 -36.07 -8.00
CA PHE A 30 13.14 -35.79 -9.40
C PHE A 30 14.19 -36.76 -9.93
N ASP A 31 13.88 -37.47 -11.02
CA ASP A 31 14.66 -38.61 -11.49
C ASP A 31 15.05 -39.57 -10.34
N ARG A 32 16.35 -39.78 -10.09
CA ARG A 32 16.86 -40.64 -9.00
C ARG A 32 17.18 -39.88 -7.72
N LEU A 33 16.95 -38.58 -7.70
CA LEU A 33 17.32 -37.68 -6.62
C LEU A 33 16.13 -37.39 -5.71
N ALA A 34 16.43 -37.19 -4.43
CA ALA A 34 15.48 -36.74 -3.42
C ALA A 34 16.05 -35.50 -2.72
N PHE A 35 15.22 -34.47 -2.62
CA PHE A 35 15.51 -33.21 -1.96
C PHE A 35 14.59 -33.07 -0.76
N GLU A 36 15.12 -32.56 0.35
CA GLU A 36 14.37 -32.42 1.60
C GLU A 36 14.35 -30.96 2.05
N THR A 37 13.22 -30.52 2.59
CA THR A 37 13.12 -29.26 3.34
C THR A 37 12.23 -29.44 4.56
N THR A 38 12.44 -28.62 5.58
CA THR A 38 11.64 -28.67 6.80
C THR A 38 10.21 -28.20 6.50
N ARG A 39 9.23 -28.95 6.99
CA ARG A 39 7.83 -28.56 6.95
C ARG A 39 7.57 -27.56 8.08
N LEU A 40 7.29 -26.32 7.71
CA LEU A 40 6.89 -25.31 8.68
C LEU A 40 5.51 -25.64 9.29
N PRO A 41 5.33 -25.37 10.60
CA PRO A 41 4.05 -25.59 11.26
C PRO A 41 2.98 -24.65 10.68
N GLY A 42 1.82 -25.19 10.35
CA GLY A 42 0.72 -24.41 9.78
C GLY A 42 0.00 -25.12 8.65
N ARG A 43 -1.09 -24.51 8.18
CA ARG A 43 -1.83 -24.93 6.99
C ARG A 43 -1.71 -23.84 5.93
N TYR A 44 -0.65 -23.94 5.14
CA TYR A 44 -0.41 -23.01 4.05
C TYR A 44 -1.09 -23.47 2.77
N HIS A 45 -1.87 -22.60 2.16
CA HIS A 45 -2.43 -22.81 0.83
C HIS A 45 -1.53 -22.22 -0.25
N GLY A 46 -1.43 -22.90 -1.40
CA GLY A 46 -0.70 -22.41 -2.57
C GLY A 46 0.78 -22.79 -2.64
N THR A 47 1.30 -23.62 -1.73
CA THR A 47 2.72 -24.05 -1.72
C THR A 47 3.14 -24.77 -3.00
N GLY A 48 2.29 -25.67 -3.53
CA GLY A 48 2.57 -26.36 -4.80
C GLY A 48 2.59 -25.41 -6.01
N CYS A 49 1.65 -24.47 -6.09
CA CYS A 49 1.64 -23.45 -7.14
C CYS A 49 2.87 -22.56 -7.06
N ALA A 50 3.21 -22.09 -5.85
CA ALA A 50 4.39 -21.26 -5.63
C ALA A 50 5.68 -22.00 -5.99
N PHE A 51 5.85 -23.25 -5.55
CA PHE A 51 6.99 -24.08 -5.92
C PHE A 51 7.09 -24.23 -7.44
N SER A 52 5.99 -24.55 -8.13
CA SER A 52 5.98 -24.75 -9.58
C SER A 52 6.34 -23.46 -10.33
N SER A 53 5.82 -22.32 -9.90
CA SER A 53 6.15 -21.01 -10.48
C SER A 53 7.61 -20.62 -10.25
N LEU A 54 8.13 -20.83 -9.04
CA LEU A 54 9.53 -20.59 -8.72
C LEU A 54 10.45 -21.49 -9.54
N PHE A 55 10.11 -22.77 -9.66
CA PHE A 55 10.88 -23.75 -10.43
C PHE A 55 10.95 -23.38 -11.91
N ALA A 56 9.81 -23.05 -12.52
CA ALA A 56 9.77 -22.55 -13.90
C ALA A 56 10.60 -21.26 -14.08
N GLY A 57 10.56 -20.35 -13.09
CA GLY A 57 11.38 -19.14 -13.08
C GLY A 57 12.87 -19.43 -13.07
N HIS A 58 13.35 -20.28 -12.15
CA HIS A 58 14.77 -20.66 -12.08
C HIS A 58 15.25 -21.37 -13.35
N LEU A 59 14.44 -22.28 -13.91
CA LEU A 59 14.75 -22.90 -15.20
C LEU A 59 14.90 -21.85 -16.31
N SER A 60 14.04 -20.83 -16.35
CA SER A 60 14.16 -19.74 -17.33
C SER A 60 15.42 -18.89 -17.16
N PHE A 61 16.00 -18.86 -15.95
CA PHE A 61 17.29 -18.24 -15.67
C PHE A 61 18.49 -19.15 -15.94
N GLY A 62 18.28 -20.35 -16.49
CA GLY A 62 19.35 -21.27 -16.89
C GLY A 62 19.86 -22.17 -15.76
N TYR A 63 19.12 -22.29 -14.66
CA TYR A 63 19.45 -23.26 -13.61
C TYR A 63 19.26 -24.69 -14.15
N SER A 64 20.08 -25.63 -13.69
CA SER A 64 19.77 -27.05 -13.88
C SER A 64 18.49 -27.42 -13.11
N PRO A 65 17.76 -28.48 -13.49
CA PRO A 65 16.58 -28.91 -12.74
C PRO A 65 16.84 -29.12 -11.25
N GLU A 66 17.97 -29.70 -10.88
CA GLU A 66 18.37 -29.95 -9.49
C GLU A 66 18.55 -28.63 -8.73
N GLU A 67 19.33 -27.69 -9.28
CA GLU A 67 19.53 -26.36 -8.69
C GLU A 67 18.23 -25.56 -8.62
N ALA A 68 17.38 -25.66 -9.64
CA ALA A 68 16.08 -25.01 -9.66
C ALA A 68 15.15 -25.56 -8.56
N ILE A 69 15.17 -26.87 -8.29
CA ILE A 69 14.41 -27.46 -7.17
C ILE A 69 14.92 -26.91 -5.84
N MET A 70 16.24 -26.93 -5.62
CA MET A 70 16.84 -26.46 -4.36
C MET A 70 16.56 -24.97 -4.12
N ALA A 71 16.80 -24.11 -5.12
CA ALA A 71 16.54 -22.68 -5.02
C ALA A 71 15.04 -22.37 -4.80
N SER A 72 14.15 -23.14 -5.43
CA SER A 72 12.70 -22.97 -5.25
C SER A 72 12.23 -23.39 -3.86
N LEU A 73 12.77 -24.48 -3.31
CA LEU A 73 12.49 -24.91 -1.94
C LEU A 73 13.01 -23.90 -0.92
N GLU A 74 14.23 -23.39 -1.11
CA GLU A 74 14.82 -22.38 -0.23
C GLU A 74 13.99 -21.08 -0.22
N LEU A 75 13.64 -20.56 -1.39
CA LEU A 75 12.87 -19.33 -1.49
C LEU A 75 11.44 -19.52 -0.97
N LEU A 76 10.77 -20.64 -1.29
CA LEU A 76 9.46 -20.95 -0.74
C LEU A 76 9.49 -21.02 0.79
N HIS A 77 10.53 -21.65 1.37
CA HIS A 77 10.70 -21.70 2.82
C HIS A 77 10.78 -20.29 3.41
N LYS A 78 11.63 -19.41 2.87
CA LYS A 78 11.75 -18.00 3.30
C LYS A 78 10.43 -17.24 3.19
N VAL A 79 9.65 -17.47 2.13
CA VAL A 79 8.32 -16.86 1.98
C VAL A 79 7.39 -17.36 3.08
N LEU A 80 7.38 -18.67 3.33
CA LEU A 80 6.50 -19.30 4.31
C LEU A 80 6.78 -18.87 5.75
N GLU A 81 8.05 -18.64 6.13
CA GLU A 81 8.42 -18.10 7.44
C GLU A 81 7.76 -16.74 7.74
N LYS A 82 7.47 -15.95 6.69
CA LYS A 82 6.80 -14.65 6.81
C LYS A 82 5.31 -14.69 6.45
N SER A 83 4.83 -15.82 5.96
CA SER A 83 3.46 -16.01 5.53
C SER A 83 2.57 -16.43 6.70
N ASN A 84 1.27 -16.15 6.59
CA ASN A 84 0.28 -16.65 7.55
C ASN A 84 -0.37 -17.96 7.04
N GLU A 85 -1.52 -17.88 6.39
CA GLU A 85 -2.27 -19.08 5.92
C GLU A 85 -2.13 -19.35 4.42
N GLN A 86 -1.57 -18.40 3.68
CA GLN A 86 -1.38 -18.49 2.22
C GLN A 86 0.06 -18.10 1.91
N VAL A 87 0.63 -18.59 0.81
CA VAL A 87 1.97 -18.17 0.36
C VAL A 87 1.94 -16.69 -0.03
N GLN A 88 2.70 -15.84 0.67
CA GLN A 88 2.72 -14.39 0.50
C GLN A 88 4.12 -13.88 0.08
N PRO A 89 4.55 -14.09 -1.19
CA PRO A 89 5.89 -13.72 -1.65
C PRO A 89 6.18 -12.22 -1.48
N GLU A 90 5.14 -11.38 -1.49
CA GLU A 90 5.21 -9.95 -1.19
C GLU A 90 5.90 -9.60 0.13
N MET A 91 5.87 -10.50 1.12
CA MET A 91 6.45 -10.26 2.44
C MET A 91 7.98 -10.25 2.39
N LEU A 92 8.59 -10.91 1.39
CA LEU A 92 10.01 -10.81 1.12
C LEU A 92 10.37 -9.50 0.42
N ALA A 93 9.48 -8.99 -0.43
CA ALA A 93 9.67 -7.73 -1.15
C ALA A 93 9.38 -6.48 -0.31
N ARG A 94 9.03 -6.64 0.97
CA ARG A 94 8.56 -5.53 1.84
C ARG A 94 9.58 -4.39 1.95
N ASP A 95 10.86 -4.69 2.03
CA ASP A 95 11.90 -3.65 2.13
C ASP A 95 12.09 -2.91 0.80
N TRP A 96 11.99 -3.60 -0.33
CA TRP A 96 11.93 -2.96 -1.64
C TRP A 96 10.69 -2.08 -1.78
N MET A 97 9.52 -2.53 -1.32
CA MET A 97 8.29 -1.72 -1.33
C MET A 97 8.42 -0.45 -0.46
N LYS A 98 9.13 -0.53 0.67
CA LYS A 98 9.45 0.66 1.48
C LYS A 98 10.30 1.64 0.69
N PHE A 99 11.34 1.15 0.01
CA PHE A 99 12.16 1.99 -0.87
C PHE A 99 11.32 2.65 -1.97
N ASP A 100 10.50 1.89 -2.70
CA ASP A 100 9.63 2.39 -3.77
C ASP A 100 8.64 3.46 -3.28
N VAL A 101 8.06 3.27 -2.10
CA VAL A 101 7.15 4.25 -1.48
C VAL A 101 7.87 5.57 -1.16
N LEU A 102 9.09 5.49 -0.61
CA LEU A 102 9.89 6.68 -0.29
C LEU A 102 10.34 7.40 -1.55
N ASP A 103 10.86 6.65 -2.54
CA ASP A 103 11.28 7.18 -3.83
C ASP A 103 10.12 7.86 -4.56
N SER A 104 8.95 7.21 -4.60
CA SER A 104 7.72 7.77 -5.18
C SER A 104 7.30 9.09 -4.54
N LEU A 105 7.43 9.24 -3.22
CA LEU A 105 7.11 10.50 -2.54
C LEU A 105 8.16 11.57 -2.82
N ASN A 106 9.45 11.23 -2.75
CA ASN A 106 10.51 12.17 -3.03
C ASN A 106 10.48 12.63 -4.49
N GLY A 107 10.09 11.76 -5.42
CA GLY A 107 9.92 12.06 -6.84
C GLY A 107 8.82 13.09 -7.15
N VAL A 108 7.92 13.38 -6.21
CA VAL A 108 6.90 14.44 -6.39
C VAL A 108 7.27 15.79 -5.77
N LYS A 109 8.46 15.93 -5.17
CA LYS A 109 8.91 17.19 -4.57
C LYS A 109 8.93 18.36 -5.55
N GLU A 110 9.43 18.15 -6.77
CA GLU A 110 9.45 19.20 -7.80
C GLU A 110 8.05 19.68 -8.17
N MET A 111 7.07 18.77 -8.23
CA MET A 111 5.68 19.16 -8.47
C MET A 111 5.09 19.94 -7.29
N LEU A 112 5.44 19.57 -6.04
CA LEU A 112 5.03 20.30 -4.84
C LEU A 112 5.64 21.70 -4.80
N LEU A 113 6.91 21.84 -5.19
CA LEU A 113 7.57 23.14 -5.33
C LEU A 113 6.92 24.00 -6.42
N ALA A 114 6.56 23.38 -7.56
CA ALA A 114 5.93 24.08 -8.68
C ALA A 114 4.51 24.60 -8.38
N VAL A 115 3.70 23.85 -7.63
CA VAL A 115 2.37 24.34 -7.19
C VAL A 115 2.49 25.40 -6.09
N GLY A 116 3.58 25.37 -5.32
CA GLY A 116 3.97 26.44 -4.41
C GLY A 116 2.98 26.68 -3.28
N GLU A 117 2.82 27.96 -2.90
CA GLU A 117 1.90 28.41 -1.86
C GLU A 117 0.42 28.10 -2.13
N LYS A 118 0.04 27.76 -3.37
CA LYS A 118 -1.36 27.50 -3.72
C LYS A 118 -1.97 26.38 -2.88
N THR A 119 -1.18 25.37 -2.53
CA THR A 119 -1.67 24.15 -1.89
C THR A 119 -1.41 24.08 -0.40
N VAL A 120 -0.52 24.90 0.16
CA VAL A 120 -0.06 24.74 1.55
C VAL A 120 -1.02 25.46 2.52
N PRO A 121 -1.72 24.73 3.42
CA PRO A 121 -2.56 25.34 4.46
C PRO A 121 -1.73 25.84 5.65
N GLU A 122 -2.34 26.60 6.55
CA GLU A 122 -1.68 27.15 7.74
C GLU A 122 -1.19 26.06 8.70
N VAL A 123 -1.92 24.94 8.79
CA VAL A 123 -1.46 23.75 9.55
C VAL A 123 -0.37 22.95 8.82
N GLY A 124 0.04 23.37 7.62
CA GLY A 124 1.04 22.69 6.79
C GLY A 124 0.46 21.55 5.97
N GLN A 125 1.04 21.35 4.79
CA GLN A 125 0.67 20.28 3.87
C GLN A 125 1.47 19.01 4.17
N ASN A 126 0.89 17.85 3.94
CA ASN A 126 1.64 16.61 3.87
C ASN A 126 1.11 15.74 2.73
N VAL A 127 1.94 14.85 2.23
CA VAL A 127 1.56 13.80 1.29
C VAL A 127 1.91 12.48 1.97
N SER A 128 0.91 11.63 2.17
CA SER A 128 1.09 10.34 2.81
C SER A 128 0.84 9.22 1.83
N TYR A 129 1.73 8.23 1.81
CA TYR A 129 1.65 7.10 0.90
C TYR A 129 1.90 5.79 1.67
N ALA A 130 0.87 4.97 1.72
CA ALA A 130 0.85 3.77 2.52
C ALA A 130 1.42 2.58 1.75
N LEU A 131 2.16 1.72 2.46
CA LEU A 131 2.53 0.40 1.95
C LEU A 131 1.26 -0.40 1.63
N PRO A 132 1.33 -1.33 0.65
CA PRO A 132 0.33 -2.38 0.54
C PRO A 132 0.13 -3.07 1.89
N TRP A 133 -1.15 -3.29 2.25
CA TRP A 133 -1.57 -3.95 3.48
C TRP A 133 -1.02 -3.35 4.79
N SER A 134 -0.66 -2.07 4.79
CA SER A 134 -0.17 -1.44 6.03
C SER A 134 -1.16 -1.52 7.19
N LYS A 135 -0.66 -1.66 8.40
CA LYS A 135 -1.48 -1.85 9.61
C LYS A 135 -1.57 -0.60 10.46
N ASP A 136 -0.50 0.19 10.48
CA ASP A 136 -0.38 1.37 11.32
C ASP A 136 0.29 2.53 10.56
N GLU A 137 0.38 3.68 11.23
CA GLU A 137 0.87 4.91 10.62
C GLU A 137 2.37 4.89 10.34
N PHE A 138 3.14 4.02 11.00
CA PHE A 138 4.57 3.81 10.75
C PHE A 138 4.82 2.89 9.55
N GLU A 139 3.75 2.37 8.93
CA GLU A 139 3.78 1.71 7.62
C GLU A 139 3.21 2.63 6.51
N VAL A 140 3.12 3.92 6.80
CA VAL A 140 2.76 4.99 5.87
C VAL A 140 3.86 6.04 5.83
N ALA A 141 4.46 6.24 4.67
CA ALA A 141 5.47 7.26 4.49
C ALA A 141 4.84 8.65 4.35
N LYS A 142 5.55 9.67 4.82
CA LYS A 142 5.18 11.08 4.76
C LYS A 142 6.42 11.97 4.87
N PHE A 143 6.26 13.28 4.66
CA PHE A 143 7.30 14.25 4.97
C PHE A 143 7.26 14.63 6.46
N PRO A 144 8.31 14.32 7.26
CA PRO A 144 8.38 14.71 8.67
C PRO A 144 8.28 16.22 8.85
N GLY A 145 7.62 16.68 9.92
CA GLY A 145 7.43 18.11 10.18
C GLY A 145 6.44 18.83 9.25
N ARG A 146 5.89 18.13 8.25
CA ARG A 146 5.04 18.67 7.17
C ARG A 146 5.79 19.62 6.25
N ILE A 147 5.17 19.91 5.11
CA ILE A 147 5.59 20.92 4.15
C ILE A 147 5.00 22.26 4.61
N ARG A 148 5.86 23.26 4.80
CA ARG A 148 5.51 24.60 5.28
C ARG A 148 5.95 25.66 4.27
N LEU A 149 5.41 26.87 4.39
CA LEU A 149 5.89 27.99 3.59
C LEU A 149 6.98 28.76 4.33
N LYS A 150 8.06 29.07 3.61
CA LYS A 150 9.06 30.07 3.99
C LYS A 150 9.21 31.03 2.82
N GLU A 151 8.91 32.30 3.04
CA GLU A 151 8.98 33.33 1.98
C GLU A 151 8.17 32.95 0.72
N GLY A 152 6.96 32.42 0.92
CA GLY A 152 6.06 31.98 -0.16
C GLY A 152 6.46 30.68 -0.85
N LYS A 153 7.54 30.02 -0.42
CA LYS A 153 8.03 28.76 -1.02
C LYS A 153 7.83 27.56 -0.11
N PRO A 154 7.39 26.40 -0.64
CA PRO A 154 7.35 25.16 0.12
C PRO A 154 8.75 24.74 0.59
N VAL A 155 8.87 24.42 1.87
CA VAL A 155 10.09 23.93 2.51
C VAL A 155 9.80 22.59 3.17
N PHE A 156 10.76 21.68 3.01
CA PHE A 156 10.76 20.34 3.58
C PHE A 156 11.80 20.29 4.70
N VAL A 157 11.44 19.73 5.86
CA VAL A 157 12.41 19.50 6.94
C VAL A 157 13.43 18.43 6.53
N SER A 158 12.96 17.38 5.87
CA SER A 158 13.77 16.27 5.36
C SER A 158 13.07 15.57 4.19
N ASP A 159 13.71 14.53 3.65
CA ASP A 159 13.07 13.58 2.74
C ASP A 159 11.93 12.81 3.41
N ALA A 160 11.10 12.18 2.57
CA ALA A 160 10.03 11.31 3.06
C ALA A 160 10.61 10.21 3.96
N SER A 161 9.87 9.85 5.01
CA SER A 161 10.19 8.72 5.87
C SER A 161 8.92 8.10 6.44
N PHE A 162 9.06 6.95 7.10
CA PHE A 162 7.98 6.29 7.84
C PHE A 162 7.81 6.82 9.27
N ALA A 163 8.73 7.66 9.75
CA ALA A 163 8.72 8.20 11.10
C ALA A 163 7.64 9.29 11.28
N ASP A 164 7.39 9.63 12.54
CA ASP A 164 6.44 10.67 12.97
C ASP A 164 4.95 10.29 12.82
N HIS A 165 4.13 10.92 13.66
CA HIS A 165 2.68 10.76 13.63
C HIS A 165 2.06 11.69 12.60
N SER A 166 1.03 11.24 11.89
CA SER A 166 0.40 12.10 10.87
C SER A 166 -1.08 11.81 10.68
N HIS A 167 -1.88 12.87 10.67
CA HIS A 167 -3.30 12.77 10.32
C HIS A 167 -3.50 12.27 8.89
N THR A 168 -2.68 12.70 7.92
CA THR A 168 -2.78 12.20 6.55
C THR A 168 -2.38 10.72 6.46
N ALA A 169 -1.47 10.24 7.31
CA ALA A 169 -1.15 8.82 7.37
C ALA A 169 -2.36 7.99 7.84
N ARG A 170 -3.04 8.43 8.90
CA ARG A 170 -4.29 7.82 9.36
C ARG A 170 -5.38 7.85 8.29
N MET A 171 -5.54 8.97 7.56
CA MET A 171 -6.47 9.05 6.43
C MET A 171 -6.19 8.01 5.36
N ALA A 172 -4.91 7.80 5.00
CA ALA A 172 -4.53 6.80 4.01
C ALA A 172 -4.87 5.38 4.47
N LEU A 173 -4.67 5.06 5.75
CA LEU A 173 -5.03 3.75 6.32
C LEU A 173 -6.53 3.49 6.26
N VAL A 174 -7.34 4.48 6.66
CA VAL A 174 -8.80 4.38 6.65
C VAL A 174 -9.32 4.28 5.21
N ALA A 175 -8.87 5.13 4.30
CA ALA A 175 -9.28 5.06 2.90
C ALA A 175 -8.96 3.68 2.29
N LYS A 176 -7.77 3.14 2.60
CA LYS A 176 -7.33 1.81 2.14
C LYS A 176 -8.19 0.67 2.71
N SER A 177 -8.73 0.79 3.92
CA SER A 177 -9.58 -0.27 4.50
C SER A 177 -10.91 -0.42 3.73
N PHE A 178 -11.41 0.65 3.12
CA PHE A 178 -12.58 0.62 2.24
C PHE A 178 -12.22 0.37 0.76
N SER A 179 -11.04 0.82 0.31
CA SER A 179 -10.58 0.67 -1.07
C SER A 179 -9.07 0.41 -1.10
N PRO A 180 -8.61 -0.87 -1.12
CA PRO A 180 -7.21 -1.24 -0.90
C PRO A 180 -6.17 -0.60 -1.84
N HIS A 181 -6.62 -0.15 -3.02
CA HIS A 181 -5.77 0.53 -4.00
C HIS A 181 -5.66 2.05 -3.76
N ILE A 182 -6.58 2.66 -2.99
CA ILE A 182 -6.52 4.07 -2.60
C ILE A 182 -5.72 4.18 -1.31
N ARG A 183 -4.46 4.58 -1.46
CA ARG A 183 -3.45 4.49 -0.40
C ARG A 183 -2.52 5.69 -0.35
N CYS A 184 -2.82 6.73 -1.14
CA CYS A 184 -2.15 8.02 -1.08
C CYS A 184 -3.16 9.13 -0.80
N VAL A 185 -2.79 10.07 0.06
CA VAL A 185 -3.61 11.22 0.40
C VAL A 185 -2.75 12.45 0.68
N THR A 186 -3.24 13.62 0.32
CA THR A 186 -2.64 14.90 0.71
C THR A 186 -3.72 15.87 1.16
N ASN A 187 -3.37 16.71 2.14
CA ASN A 187 -4.21 17.82 2.56
C ASN A 187 -3.75 19.11 1.85
N VAL A 188 -4.72 19.85 1.35
CA VAL A 188 -4.54 21.02 0.49
C VAL A 188 -5.36 22.16 1.09
N ARG A 189 -4.81 23.38 1.05
CA ARG A 189 -5.51 24.60 1.42
C ARG A 189 -6.86 24.70 0.71
N TYR A 190 -7.90 25.02 1.46
CA TYR A 190 -9.22 25.22 0.89
C TYR A 190 -9.32 26.53 0.10
N CYS A 191 -9.93 26.44 -1.09
CA CYS A 191 -10.38 27.56 -1.89
C CYS A 191 -11.65 27.13 -2.63
N PRO A 192 -12.73 27.93 -2.65
CA PRO A 192 -13.95 27.58 -3.39
C PRO A 192 -13.69 27.30 -4.88
N GLU A 193 -12.82 28.09 -5.52
CA GLU A 193 -12.46 27.90 -6.93
C GLU A 193 -11.81 26.53 -7.19
N TYR A 194 -11.06 26.00 -6.23
CA TYR A 194 -10.41 24.69 -6.35
C TYR A 194 -11.44 23.55 -6.39
N ILE A 195 -12.57 23.70 -5.69
CA ILE A 195 -13.68 22.75 -5.74
C ILE A 195 -14.35 22.79 -7.11
N ASP A 196 -14.61 23.99 -7.64
CA ASP A 196 -15.21 24.16 -8.96
C ASP A 196 -14.31 23.54 -10.05
N ASN A 197 -12.99 23.76 -9.97
CA ASN A 197 -12.02 23.19 -10.89
C ASN A 197 -11.98 21.66 -10.81
N ALA A 198 -12.08 21.10 -9.60
CA ALA A 198 -12.16 19.65 -9.40
C ALA A 198 -13.37 19.04 -10.12
N ILE A 199 -14.55 19.64 -9.92
CA ILE A 199 -15.81 19.20 -10.53
C ILE A 199 -15.74 19.33 -12.06
N LYS A 200 -15.30 20.48 -12.57
CA LYS A 200 -15.13 20.72 -14.02
C LYS A 200 -14.16 19.74 -14.67
N SER A 201 -13.16 19.27 -13.92
CA SER A 201 -12.17 18.29 -14.37
C SER A 201 -12.64 16.84 -14.26
N GLY A 202 -13.89 16.60 -13.86
CA GLY A 202 -14.49 15.28 -13.72
C GLY A 202 -14.05 14.50 -12.47
N LEU A 203 -13.46 15.18 -11.48
CA LEU A 203 -13.13 14.54 -10.20
C LEU A 203 -14.40 14.34 -9.37
N THR A 204 -14.47 13.22 -8.65
CA THR A 204 -15.53 12.97 -7.68
C THR A 204 -15.26 13.76 -6.40
N VAL A 205 -16.19 14.61 -6.02
CA VAL A 205 -16.05 15.53 -4.87
C VAL A 205 -17.13 15.27 -3.84
N PHE A 206 -16.71 15.13 -2.58
CA PHE A 206 -17.60 15.03 -1.42
C PHE A 206 -17.41 16.24 -0.50
N LYS A 207 -18.50 16.97 -0.23
CA LYS A 207 -18.53 17.99 0.83
C LYS A 207 -18.80 17.32 2.17
N TYR A 208 -17.88 17.48 3.10
CA TYR A 208 -18.02 17.01 4.46
C TYR A 208 -18.61 18.11 5.36
N ASP A 209 -19.80 17.86 5.90
CA ASP A 209 -20.42 18.75 6.89
C ASP A 209 -20.10 18.30 8.32
N ARG A 210 -19.24 19.06 9.00
CA ARG A 210 -18.85 18.80 10.39
C ARG A 210 -20.00 18.89 11.39
N ASN A 211 -21.09 19.59 11.05
CA ASN A 211 -22.26 19.68 11.93
C ASN A 211 -22.98 18.35 12.06
N SER A 212 -22.91 17.52 11.02
CA SER A 212 -23.52 16.20 10.98
C SER A 212 -22.76 15.13 11.79
N GLU A 213 -21.58 15.46 12.33
CA GLU A 213 -20.83 14.55 13.21
C GLU A 213 -21.59 14.31 14.53
N PRO A 214 -21.81 13.05 14.95
CA PRO A 214 -22.32 12.73 16.28
C PRO A 214 -21.42 13.26 17.40
N GLU A 215 -22.01 13.73 18.51
CA GLU A 215 -21.29 14.36 19.63
C GLU A 215 -20.18 13.46 20.22
N HIS A 216 -20.43 12.15 20.31
CA HIS A 216 -19.46 11.17 20.83
C HIS A 216 -18.27 10.93 19.89
N ILE A 217 -18.33 11.39 18.64
CA ILE A 217 -17.25 11.33 17.64
C ILE A 217 -16.42 12.63 17.68
N LYS A 218 -17.07 13.79 17.85
CA LYS A 218 -16.43 15.12 17.84
C LYS A 218 -15.29 15.25 18.87
N ASN A 219 -15.39 14.55 20.00
CA ASN A 219 -14.49 14.70 21.15
C ASN A 219 -13.32 13.70 21.16
N VAL A 220 -13.20 12.81 20.17
CA VAL A 220 -12.12 11.80 20.11
C VAL A 220 -11.26 12.03 18.88
N ASP A 221 -9.97 12.30 19.08
CA ASP A 221 -9.05 12.48 17.96
C ASP A 221 -9.00 11.22 17.08
N GLY A 222 -8.95 11.42 15.76
CA GLY A 222 -9.01 10.35 14.76
C GLY A 222 -10.42 9.90 14.36
N LYS A 223 -11.41 9.88 15.27
CA LYS A 223 -12.75 9.35 14.94
C LYS A 223 -13.53 10.20 13.95
N SER A 224 -13.41 11.53 13.98
CA SER A 224 -14.03 12.41 12.98
C SER A 224 -13.55 12.10 11.56
N MET A 225 -12.27 11.76 11.41
CA MET A 225 -11.67 11.44 10.12
C MET A 225 -12.15 10.10 9.57
N GLU A 226 -12.23 9.09 10.42
CA GLU A 226 -12.81 7.79 10.08
C GLU A 226 -14.26 7.93 9.63
N TRP A 227 -15.04 8.70 10.40
CA TRP A 227 -16.44 8.95 10.09
C TRP A 227 -16.61 9.69 8.76
N MET A 228 -15.82 10.74 8.51
CA MET A 228 -15.80 11.47 7.24
C MET A 228 -15.58 10.55 6.03
N ILE A 229 -14.55 9.70 6.10
CA ILE A 229 -14.22 8.78 4.99
C ILE A 229 -15.32 7.73 4.82
N GLN A 230 -15.89 7.24 5.93
CA GLN A 230 -17.00 6.30 5.88
C GLN A 230 -18.26 6.91 5.24
N GLN A 231 -18.61 8.17 5.56
CA GLN A 231 -19.75 8.85 4.92
C GLN A 231 -19.52 9.05 3.43
N ALA A 232 -18.31 9.46 3.05
CA ALA A 232 -17.93 9.60 1.65
C ALA A 232 -18.05 8.26 0.90
N PHE A 233 -17.55 7.17 1.49
CA PHE A 233 -17.67 5.83 0.91
C PHE A 233 -19.13 5.39 0.75
N ARG A 234 -19.99 5.63 1.76
CA ARG A 234 -21.42 5.30 1.69
C ARG A 234 -22.14 6.05 0.58
N ALA A 235 -21.77 7.31 0.33
CA ALA A 235 -22.38 8.12 -0.71
C ALA A 235 -22.03 7.67 -2.13
N PHE A 236 -20.79 7.21 -2.35
CA PHE A 236 -20.29 6.89 -3.70
C PHE A 236 -20.05 5.40 -3.99
N GLY A 237 -20.08 4.53 -2.98
CA GLY A 237 -19.64 3.13 -3.08
C GLY A 237 -18.13 2.95 -3.28
N LYS A 238 -17.37 4.05 -3.24
CA LYS A 238 -15.92 4.12 -3.39
C LYS A 238 -15.39 5.37 -2.68
N ILE A 239 -14.08 5.43 -2.43
CA ILE A 239 -13.45 6.65 -1.94
C ILE A 239 -13.46 7.71 -3.08
N PRO A 240 -14.01 8.91 -2.88
CA PRO A 240 -13.97 9.97 -3.88
C PRO A 240 -12.56 10.53 -4.05
N ASP A 241 -12.32 11.21 -5.17
CA ASP A 241 -11.04 11.87 -5.44
C ASP A 241 -10.75 12.99 -4.45
N VAL A 242 -11.80 13.72 -4.05
CA VAL A 242 -11.70 14.88 -3.16
C VAL A 242 -12.73 14.78 -2.05
N ILE A 243 -12.30 15.00 -0.81
CA ILE A 243 -13.17 15.29 0.34
C ILE A 243 -12.77 16.64 0.90
N TYR A 244 -13.71 17.58 1.02
CA TYR A 244 -13.42 18.91 1.57
C TYR A 244 -14.38 19.33 2.68
N ASP A 245 -13.92 20.23 3.53
CA ASP A 245 -14.75 20.91 4.53
C ASP A 245 -14.44 22.41 4.56
N GLU A 246 -15.44 23.22 4.89
CA GLU A 246 -15.34 24.69 4.97
C GLU A 246 -14.83 25.16 6.34
N GLY A 247 -14.25 24.26 7.13
CA GLY A 247 -13.74 24.54 8.47
C GLY A 247 -14.82 24.48 9.55
N PHE A 248 -14.40 24.72 10.79
CA PHE A 248 -15.26 24.84 11.96
C PHE A 248 -14.56 25.69 13.03
N TRP A 249 -15.23 25.99 14.14
CA TRP A 249 -14.58 26.70 15.26
C TRP A 249 -13.29 25.99 15.69
N GLY A 250 -12.15 26.69 15.55
CA GLY A 250 -10.82 26.15 15.84
C GLY A 250 -10.27 25.11 14.85
N LYS A 251 -10.93 24.88 13.70
CA LYS A 251 -10.50 23.94 12.66
C LYS A 251 -10.45 24.64 11.29
N GLU A 252 -9.26 24.70 10.71
CA GLU A 252 -9.04 25.24 9.37
C GLU A 252 -9.84 24.47 8.30
N ALA A 253 -10.39 25.20 7.32
CA ALA A 253 -10.99 24.62 6.13
C ALA A 253 -9.95 23.84 5.31
N MET A 254 -10.34 22.70 4.75
CA MET A 254 -9.37 21.76 4.18
C MET A 254 -9.92 20.98 3.00
N ILE A 255 -9.10 20.83 1.95
CA ILE A 255 -9.31 19.89 0.86
C ILE A 255 -8.41 18.67 1.11
N ARG A 256 -8.94 17.46 0.92
CA ARG A 256 -8.18 16.21 1.01
C ARG A 256 -8.30 15.49 -0.32
N VAL A 257 -7.17 15.25 -0.97
CA VAL A 257 -7.11 14.61 -2.29
C VAL A 257 -6.59 13.19 -2.12
N PHE A 258 -7.34 12.21 -2.60
CA PHE A 258 -7.02 10.79 -2.50
C PHE A 258 -6.60 10.23 -3.86
N GLY A 259 -5.75 9.20 -3.85
CA GLY A 259 -5.32 8.52 -5.07
C GLY A 259 -4.57 7.22 -4.80
N ARG A 260 -4.16 6.55 -5.87
CA ARG A 260 -3.44 5.27 -5.77
C ARG A 260 -1.96 5.44 -5.44
N ASN A 261 -1.36 6.56 -5.84
CA ASN A 261 0.06 6.87 -5.65
C ASN A 261 0.29 8.40 -5.65
N PRO A 262 1.49 8.87 -5.24
CA PRO A 262 1.80 10.30 -5.18
C PRO A 262 1.65 11.02 -6.52
N LYS A 263 2.04 10.39 -7.63
CA LYS A 263 1.93 10.99 -8.97
C LYS A 263 0.48 11.31 -9.34
N GLU A 264 -0.43 10.34 -9.16
CA GLU A 264 -1.86 10.54 -9.42
C GLU A 264 -2.44 11.66 -8.55
N VAL A 265 -2.06 11.70 -7.26
CA VAL A 265 -2.51 12.75 -6.35
C VAL A 265 -2.03 14.13 -6.83
N MET A 266 -0.78 14.24 -7.30
CA MET A 266 -0.27 15.49 -7.86
C MET A 266 -0.94 15.89 -9.18
N GLU A 267 -1.27 14.93 -10.04
CA GLU A 267 -2.05 15.19 -11.27
C GLU A 267 -3.44 15.73 -10.93
N LYS A 268 -4.08 15.21 -9.88
CA LYS A 268 -5.34 15.75 -9.36
C LYS A 268 -5.15 17.16 -8.81
N ILE A 269 -4.10 17.40 -8.02
CA ILE A 269 -3.77 18.74 -7.51
C ILE A 269 -3.61 19.74 -8.65
N LYS A 270 -2.85 19.42 -9.70
CA LYS A 270 -2.63 20.30 -10.85
C LYS A 270 -3.95 20.77 -11.48
N LYS A 271 -4.90 19.85 -11.67
CA LYS A 271 -6.26 20.14 -12.14
C LYS A 271 -7.02 21.07 -11.17
N ILE A 272 -6.93 20.78 -9.87
CA ILE A 272 -7.59 21.55 -8.80
C ILE A 272 -7.06 23.00 -8.74
N VAL A 273 -5.75 23.20 -8.83
CA VAL A 273 -5.11 24.54 -8.74
C VAL A 273 -5.02 25.28 -10.07
N GLY A 274 -5.52 24.70 -11.17
CA GLY A 274 -5.54 25.32 -12.50
C GLY A 274 -4.15 25.47 -13.15
N ILE A 275 -3.22 24.55 -12.88
CA ILE A 275 -1.90 24.51 -13.53
C ILE A 275 -1.91 23.30 -14.48
N LEU A 276 -2.19 23.54 -15.76
CA LEU A 276 -2.12 22.53 -16.83
C LEU A 276 -0.68 22.37 -17.33
#